data_AF-A0A7C6YFN7-F1
#
_entry.id   AF-A0A7C6YFN7-F1
#
_cell.length_a   1.000
_cell.length_b   1.000
_cell.length_c   1.000
_cell.angle_alpha   90.00
_cell.angle_beta   90.00
_cell.angle_gamma   90.00
#
_symmetry.space_group_name_H-M   'P 1'
#
loop_
_entity.id
_entity.type
_entity.pdbx_description
1 polymer ?
#
loop_
_entity_poly.entity_id
_entity_poly.type
_entity_poly.pdbx_seq_one_letter_code
_entity_poly.pdbx_strand_id
1 'polypeptide(L)'
;NHLHVNILPRTPADYAAGRDLYTRWAAQVIAWGGSISAEHGIGKIKRDLFRQMAGDAALARMRALKKILDPDTLLNPGNILEPSETPAPP
;
A
#
# COMPACT_ATOMS: atom_id res chain seq x y z
N ASN A 1 -4.15 20.54 -1.49
CA ASN A 1 -4.80 20.19 -2.77
C ASN A 1 -4.99 18.67 -2.79
N HIS A 2 -6.10 18.16 -3.33
CA HIS A 2 -6.43 16.74 -3.38
C HIS A 2 -6.78 16.36 -4.82
N LEU A 3 -5.84 15.70 -5.50
CA LEU A 3 -5.92 15.44 -6.94
C LEU A 3 -6.46 14.03 -7.21
N HIS A 4 -7.42 13.95 -8.14
CA HIS A 4 -7.92 12.69 -8.67
C HIS A 4 -7.32 12.48 -10.06
N VAL A 5 -6.42 11.51 -10.18
CA VAL A 5 -5.73 11.19 -11.44
C VAL A 5 -6.25 9.87 -11.99
N ASN A 6 -6.62 9.87 -13.27
CA ASN A 6 -7.13 8.69 -13.97
C ASN A 6 -6.23 8.39 -15.17
N ILE A 7 -5.87 7.12 -15.34
CA ILE A 7 -5.19 6.59 -16.53
C ILE A 7 -6.17 5.62 -17.18
N LEU A 8 -6.51 5.84 -18.44
CA LEU A 8 -7.54 5.09 -19.17
C LEU A 8 -6.89 4.16 -20.21
N PRO A 9 -6.53 2.92 -19.85
CA PRO A 9 -5.89 1.99 -20.77
C PRO A 9 -6.90 1.41 -21.77
N ARG A 10 -6.44 1.13 -23.00
CA ARG A 10 -7.26 0.44 -24.03
C ARG A 10 -6.81 -1.00 -24.25
N THR A 11 -5.57 -1.31 -23.89
CA THR A 11 -4.96 -2.63 -24.06
C THR A 11 -4.32 -3.11 -22.75
N PRO A 12 -4.05 -4.41 -22.59
CA PRO A 12 -3.26 -4.90 -21.46
C PRO A 12 -1.86 -4.27 -21.38
N ALA A 13 -1.25 -3.95 -22.52
CA ALA A 13 0.04 -3.24 -22.57
C ALA A 13 -0.09 -1.80 -22.03
N ASP A 14 -1.17 -1.09 -22.39
CA ASP A 14 -1.47 0.24 -21.84
C ASP A 14 -1.67 0.17 -20.31
N TYR A 15 -2.33 -0.89 -19.82
CA TYR A 15 -2.54 -1.09 -18.39
C TYR A 15 -1.22 -1.26 -17.64
N ALA A 16 -0.31 -2.10 -18.15
CA ALA A 16 1.02 -2.27 -17.56
C ALA A 16 1.82 -0.96 -17.58
N ALA A 17 1.87 -0.27 -18.71
CA ALA A 17 2.55 1.03 -18.83
C ALA A 17 1.94 2.09 -17.90
N GLY A 18 0.61 2.09 -17.74
CA GLY A 18 -0.12 2.96 -16.82
C GLY A 18 0.21 2.69 -15.35
N ARG A 19 0.37 1.42 -14.96
CA ARG A 19 0.81 1.05 -13.60
C ARG A 19 2.24 1.50 -13.32
N ASP A 20 3.14 1.37 -14.28
CA ASP A 20 4.52 1.84 -14.14
C ASP A 20 4.59 3.36 -14.02
N LEU A 21 3.79 4.07 -14.83
CA LEU A 21 3.64 5.51 -14.72
C LEU A 21 3.09 5.93 -13.34
N TYR A 22 2.03 5.26 -12.88
CA TYR A 22 1.46 5.50 -11.55
C TYR A 22 2.48 5.31 -10.43
N THR A 23 3.26 4.23 -10.48
CA THR A 23 4.29 3.91 -9.48
C THR A 23 5.37 5.00 -9.42
N ARG A 24 5.89 5.44 -10.58
CA ARG A 24 6.87 6.53 -10.65
C ARG A 24 6.31 7.85 -10.15
N TRP A 25 5.08 8.17 -10.53
CA TRP A 25 4.41 9.38 -10.06
C TRP A 25 4.18 9.36 -8.55
N ALA A 26 3.74 8.23 -7.99
CA ALA A 26 3.57 8.06 -6.55
C ALA A 26 4.90 8.23 -5.79
N ALA A 27 6.00 7.67 -6.29
CA ALA A 27 7.33 7.87 -5.71
C ALA A 27 7.73 9.36 -5.68
N GLN A 28 7.44 10.11 -6.76
CA GLN A 28 7.70 11.54 -6.81
C GLN A 28 6.82 12.33 -5.81
N VAL A 29 5.54 11.96 -5.67
CA VAL A 29 4.63 12.56 -4.68
C VAL A 29 5.16 12.32 -3.26
N ILE A 30 5.64 11.11 -2.96
CA ILE A 30 6.27 10.80 -1.66
C ILE A 30 7.51 11.66 -1.44
N ALA A 31 8.38 11.80 -2.45
CA ALA A 31 9.59 12.64 -2.36
C ALA A 31 9.27 14.12 -2.10
N TRP A 32 8.09 14.60 -2.53
CA TRP A 32 7.59 15.94 -2.21
C TRP A 32 6.90 16.04 -0.84
N GLY A 33 6.86 14.96 -0.05
CA GLY A 33 6.14 14.91 1.23
C GLY A 33 4.62 14.81 1.09
N GLY A 34 4.13 14.45 -0.10
CA GLY A 34 2.71 14.23 -0.38
C GLY A 34 2.23 12.82 0.01
N SER A 35 0.93 12.58 -0.17
CA SER A 35 0.29 11.29 0.11
C SER A 35 -0.09 10.54 -1.17
N ILE A 36 0.13 9.23 -1.19
CA ILE A 36 -0.31 8.32 -2.27
C ILE A 36 -1.81 7.99 -2.23
N SER A 37 -2.46 8.32 -1.11
CA SER A 37 -3.89 8.09 -0.90
C SER A 37 -4.43 9.08 0.11
N ALA A 38 -5.25 10.01 -0.35
CA ALA A 38 -5.92 10.97 0.53
C ALA A 38 -7.15 10.36 1.19
N GLU A 39 -8.01 9.66 0.43
CA GLU A 39 -9.30 9.16 0.92
C GLU A 39 -9.59 7.68 0.62
N HIS A 40 -9.05 7.07 -0.45
CA HIS A 40 -9.42 5.70 -0.84
C HIS A 40 -8.68 4.59 -0.07
N GLY A 41 -7.87 4.96 0.92
CA GLY A 41 -7.09 4.02 1.72
C GLY A 41 -5.98 3.32 0.94
N ILE A 42 -5.39 2.27 1.54
CA ILE A 42 -4.21 1.57 1.02
C ILE A 42 -4.57 0.18 0.47
N GLY A 43 -5.34 -0.60 1.24
CA GLY A 43 -5.71 -1.98 0.89
C GLY A 43 -4.49 -2.86 0.61
N LYS A 44 -4.63 -3.77 -0.36
CA LYS A 44 -3.50 -4.56 -0.91
C LYS A 44 -2.78 -3.82 -2.03
N ILE A 45 -3.54 -3.08 -2.84
CA ILE A 45 -3.07 -2.50 -4.11
C ILE A 45 -1.95 -1.48 -3.90
N LYS A 46 -2.07 -0.62 -2.88
CA LYS A 46 -1.11 0.46 -2.61
C LYS A 46 -0.11 0.13 -1.50
N ARG A 47 -0.07 -1.12 -1.03
CA ARG A 47 0.71 -1.54 0.14
C ARG A 47 2.20 -1.23 0.00
N ASP A 48 2.78 -1.58 -1.15
CA ASP A 48 4.22 -1.41 -1.37
C ASP A 48 4.61 0.07 -1.47
N LEU A 49 3.75 0.88 -2.09
CA LEU A 49 3.90 2.34 -2.11
C LEU A 49 3.75 2.94 -0.70
N PHE A 50 2.81 2.42 0.10
CA PHE A 50 2.62 2.86 1.47
C PHE A 50 3.85 2.56 2.33
N ARG A 51 4.51 1.42 2.11
CA ARG A 51 5.79 1.12 2.76
C ARG A 51 6.85 2.15 2.44
N GLN A 52 6.98 2.57 1.18
CA GLN A 52 7.90 3.63 0.79
C GLN A 52 7.57 4.97 1.46
N MET A 53 6.28 5.29 1.59
CA MET A 53 5.81 6.54 2.20
C MET A 53 5.96 6.57 3.74
N ALA A 54 5.55 5.49 4.42
CA ALA A 54 5.49 5.42 5.88
C ALA A 54 6.82 5.03 6.53
N GLY A 55 7.65 4.27 5.80
CA GLY A 55 8.91 3.72 6.29
C GLY A 55 8.75 2.54 7.26
N ASP A 56 9.83 1.78 7.41
CA ASP A 56 9.81 0.52 8.17
C ASP A 56 9.50 0.71 9.66
N ALA A 57 9.93 1.83 10.26
CA ALA A 57 9.67 2.13 11.66
C ALA A 57 8.16 2.35 11.95
N ALA A 58 7.45 3.04 11.06
CA ALA A 58 6.00 3.21 11.20
C ALA A 58 5.28 1.88 11.01
N LEU A 59 5.68 1.09 10.00
CA LEU A 59 5.10 -0.24 9.77
C LEU A 59 5.35 -1.20 10.94
N ALA A 60 6.52 -1.12 11.60
CA ALA A 60 6.81 -1.91 12.79
C ALA A 60 5.84 -1.59 13.94
N ARG A 61 5.56 -0.30 14.18
CA ARG A 61 4.56 0.13 15.17
C ARG A 61 3.14 -0.35 14.80
N MET A 62 2.77 -0.25 13.53
CA MET A 62 1.47 -0.75 13.05
C MET A 62 1.35 -2.27 13.23
N ARG A 63 2.42 -3.05 12.96
CA ARG A 63 2.46 -4.49 13.23
C ARG A 63 2.31 -4.81 14.71
N ALA A 64 2.99 -4.08 15.59
CA ALA A 64 2.85 -4.27 17.03
C ALA A 64 1.41 -4.05 17.49
N LEU A 65 0.78 -2.96 17.03
CA LEU A 65 -0.63 -2.69 17.32
C LEU A 65 -1.56 -3.78 16.76
N LYS A 66 -1.32 -4.22 15.51
CA LYS A 66 -2.10 -5.28 14.87
C LYS A 66 -2.06 -6.58 15.69
N LYS A 67 -0.89 -6.98 16.20
CA LYS A 67 -0.76 -8.19 17.02
C LYS A 67 -1.49 -8.10 18.37
N ILE A 68 -1.63 -6.91 18.94
CA ILE A 68 -2.41 -6.72 20.18
C ILE A 68 -3.91 -6.93 19.91
N LEU A 69 -4.40 -6.43 18.77
CA LEU A 69 -5.84 -6.42 18.45
C LEU A 69 -6.31 -7.68 17.70
N ASP A 70 -5.41 -8.32 16.96
CA ASP A 70 -5.69 -9.51 16.15
C ASP A 70 -4.42 -10.40 16.10
N PRO A 71 -4.15 -11.12 17.22
CA PRO A 71 -2.94 -11.93 17.38
C PRO A 71 -2.82 -13.05 16.34
N ASP A 72 -3.95 -13.60 15.90
CA ASP A 72 -4.03 -14.68 14.91
C ASP A 72 -4.11 -14.16 13.46
N THR A 73 -4.08 -12.84 13.27
CA THR A 73 -4.06 -12.18 11.96
C THR A 73 -5.26 -12.51 11.04
N LEU A 74 -6.42 -12.80 11.63
CA LEU A 74 -7.63 -13.21 10.90
C LEU A 74 -8.28 -12.05 10.14
N LEU A 75 -8.15 -10.82 10.63
CA LEU A 75 -8.83 -9.66 10.10
C LEU A 75 -8.02 -9.03 8.97
N ASN A 76 -8.54 -9.15 7.74
CA ASN A 76 -8.01 -8.52 6.52
C ASN A 76 -6.52 -8.85 6.23
N PRO A 77 -6.15 -10.14 6.11
CA PRO A 77 -4.78 -10.55 5.84
C PRO A 77 -4.25 -9.92 4.54
N GLY A 78 -3.01 -9.42 4.62
CA GLY A 78 -2.29 -8.79 3.51
C GLY A 78 -2.73 -7.36 3.15
N ASN A 79 -3.74 -6.78 3.81
CA ASN A 79 -4.05 -5.35 3.68
C ASN A 79 -3.09 -4.53 4.54
N ILE A 80 -2.48 -3.49 3.96
CA ILE A 80 -1.55 -2.54 4.61
C ILE A 80 -0.23 -3.15 5.11
N LEU A 81 -0.30 -4.28 5.80
CA LEU A 81 0.83 -5.04 6.31
C LEU A 81 0.96 -6.32 5.49
N GLU A 82 2.20 -6.71 5.21
CA GLU A 82 2.47 -8.04 4.66
C GLU A 82 1.91 -9.11 5.61
N PRO A 83 1.40 -10.24 5.07
CA PRO A 83 1.12 -11.41 5.91
C PRO A 83 2.36 -11.75 6.72
N SER A 84 2.21 -12.05 8.01
CA SER A 84 3.35 -12.61 8.75
C SER A 84 3.71 -13.94 8.14
N GLU A 85 5.01 -14.22 7.94
CA GLU A 85 5.50 -15.53 7.47
C GLU A 85 5.21 -16.69 8.45
N THR A 86 4.52 -16.43 9.56
CA THR A 86 4.09 -17.47 10.50
C THR A 86 3.20 -18.47 9.76
N PRO A 87 3.60 -19.74 9.64
CA PRO A 87 2.73 -20.76 9.04
C PRO A 87 1.46 -20.83 9.86
N ALA A 88 0.33 -21.04 9.20
CA ALA A 88 -0.93 -21.29 9.88
C ALA A 88 -0.74 -22.42 10.91
N PRO A 89 -1.36 -22.33 12.11
CA PRO A 89 -1.39 -23.47 13.00
C PRO A 89 -2.01 -24.68 12.26
N PRO A 90 -1.57 -25.91 12.60
CA PRO A 90 -2.02 -27.13 11.93
C PRO A 90 -3.54 -27.34 12.03
#